data_AF-A0A7V5P3N3-F1
#
_entry.id   AF-A0A7V5P3N3-F1
#
_cell.length_a   1.000
_cell.length_b   1.000
_cell.length_c   1.000
_cell.angle_alpha   90.00
_cell.angle_beta   90.00
_cell.angle_gamma   90.00
#
_symmetry.space_group_name_H-M   'P 1'
#
loop_
_entity.id
_entity.type
_entity.pdbx_description
1 polymer ?
#
loop_
_entity_poly.entity_id
_entity_poly.type
_entity_poly.pdbx_seq_one_letter_code
_entity_poly.pdbx_strand_id
1 'polypeptide(L)'
;MQREDNPEISRLIQVLKEFNKLLSISGGHNSLSLLYESELTIPQILTLHYVFHCGKVSISSISETLRLSLGATSHLVDKLVKRGYLLREENPKDRRIKYVSITESGAEFIERLNESRTYDLANALSFLEMEDIRKLTDLIGEVNEKLKNKLKNEGKDLCKE
;
A
#
# COMPACT_ATOMS: atom_id res chain seq x y z
N MET A 1 -15.76 -18.10 22.14
CA MET A 1 -15.58 -18.50 20.73
C MET A 1 -14.71 -17.43 20.09
N GLN A 2 -13.46 -17.76 19.73
CA GLN A 2 -12.60 -16.78 19.06
C GLN A 2 -13.21 -16.48 17.69
N ARG A 3 -13.12 -15.22 17.20
CA ARG A 3 -13.71 -14.83 15.90
C ARG A 3 -13.19 -15.66 14.72
N GLU A 4 -12.05 -16.34 14.89
CA GLU A 4 -11.43 -17.24 13.91
C GLU A 4 -12.20 -18.55 13.70
N ASP A 5 -13.12 -18.92 14.60
CA ASP A 5 -13.92 -20.16 14.50
C ASP A 5 -15.34 -19.94 13.92
N ASN A 6 -15.65 -18.75 13.39
CA ASN A 6 -16.97 -18.48 12.81
C ASN A 6 -17.07 -19.03 11.36
N PRO A 7 -17.97 -19.99 11.07
CA PRO A 7 -18.07 -20.59 9.74
C PRO A 7 -18.39 -19.59 8.62
N GLU A 8 -19.14 -18.52 8.91
CA GLU A 8 -19.44 -17.47 7.93
C GLU A 8 -18.21 -16.61 7.64
N ILE A 9 -17.35 -16.36 8.63
CA ILE A 9 -16.08 -15.65 8.42
C ILE A 9 -15.14 -16.52 7.56
N SER A 10 -15.08 -17.82 7.82
CA SER A 10 -14.31 -18.76 7.00
C SER A 10 -14.80 -18.80 5.55
N ARG A 11 -16.11 -18.83 5.34
CA ARG A 11 -16.71 -18.75 3.99
C ARG A 11 -16.36 -17.44 3.30
N LEU A 12 -16.47 -16.31 3.99
CA LEU A 12 -16.10 -15.00 3.44
C LEU A 12 -14.63 -14.97 3.04
N ILE A 13 -13.71 -15.46 3.88
CA ILE A 13 -12.28 -15.54 3.57
C ILE A 13 -12.05 -16.38 2.32
N GLN A 14 -12.76 -17.50 2.14
CA GLN A 14 -12.63 -18.34 0.96
C GLN A 14 -13.09 -17.59 -0.31
N VAL A 15 -14.23 -16.91 -0.27
CA VAL A 15 -14.73 -16.10 -1.39
C VAL A 15 -13.74 -14.98 -1.74
N LEU A 16 -13.21 -14.26 -0.74
CA LEU A 16 -12.23 -13.20 -0.95
C LEU A 16 -10.91 -13.73 -1.55
N LYS A 17 -10.46 -14.92 -1.14
CA LYS A 17 -9.28 -15.57 -1.72
C LYS A 17 -9.48 -15.92 -3.19
N GLU A 18 -10.63 -16.50 -3.53
CA GLU A 18 -10.93 -16.83 -4.93
C GLU A 18 -11.07 -15.56 -5.77
N PHE A 19 -11.73 -14.53 -5.24
CA PHE A 19 -11.82 -13.22 -5.91
C PHE A 19 -10.44 -12.62 -6.18
N ASN A 20 -9.53 -12.59 -5.19
CA ASN A 20 -8.16 -12.11 -5.38
C ASN A 20 -7.38 -12.92 -6.43
N LYS A 21 -7.58 -14.24 -6.48
CA LYS A 21 -6.98 -15.10 -7.51
C LYS A 21 -7.54 -14.78 -8.90
N LEU A 22 -8.85 -14.60 -9.02
CA LEU A 22 -9.50 -14.25 -10.29
C LEU A 22 -9.06 -12.86 -10.77
N LEU A 23 -8.99 -11.87 -9.88
CA LEU A 23 -8.43 -10.55 -10.18
C LEU A 23 -7.00 -10.65 -10.73
N SER A 24 -6.18 -11.57 -10.19
CA SER A 24 -4.81 -11.78 -10.65
C SER A 24 -4.70 -12.44 -12.02
N ILE A 25 -5.79 -12.91 -12.65
CA ILE A 25 -5.77 -13.52 -13.99
C ILE A 25 -6.73 -12.84 -14.98
N SER A 26 -7.56 -11.90 -14.53
CA SER A 26 -8.68 -11.32 -15.29
C SER A 26 -8.27 -10.28 -16.34
N GLY A 27 -7.06 -10.34 -16.90
CA GLY A 27 -6.65 -9.48 -18.01
C GLY A 27 -6.59 -8.01 -17.59
N GLY A 28 -5.55 -7.65 -16.85
CA GLY A 28 -5.34 -6.32 -16.29
C GLY A 28 -4.08 -6.40 -15.47
N HIS A 29 -2.97 -6.69 -16.12
CA HIS A 29 -1.68 -6.82 -15.45
C HIS A 29 -0.87 -5.53 -15.56
N ASN A 30 -1.51 -4.40 -15.86
CA ASN A 30 -0.79 -3.14 -16.06
C ASN A 30 -0.01 -2.78 -14.81
N SER A 31 -0.62 -2.98 -13.63
CA SER A 31 0.07 -2.77 -12.35
C SER A 31 1.24 -3.75 -12.13
N LEU A 32 1.08 -5.04 -12.44
CA LEU A 32 2.16 -6.04 -12.30
C LEU A 32 3.30 -5.81 -13.30
N SER A 33 2.97 -5.49 -14.55
CA SER A 33 3.93 -5.12 -15.60
C SER A 33 4.72 -3.89 -15.19
N LEU A 34 4.03 -2.85 -14.70
CA LEU A 34 4.69 -1.64 -14.19
C LEU A 34 5.64 -1.95 -13.02
N LEU A 35 5.22 -2.82 -12.08
CA LEU A 35 6.09 -3.25 -10.98
C LEU A 35 7.32 -4.00 -11.50
N TYR A 36 7.14 -4.90 -12.46
CA TYR A 36 8.23 -5.68 -13.05
C TYR A 36 9.21 -4.78 -13.82
N GLU A 37 8.70 -3.89 -14.67
CA GLU A 37 9.48 -2.93 -15.46
C GLU A 37 10.22 -1.89 -14.60
N SER A 38 9.69 -1.57 -13.42
CA SER A 38 10.36 -0.65 -12.49
C SER A 38 11.66 -1.21 -11.91
N GLU A 39 11.86 -2.53 -11.96
CA GLU A 39 12.95 -3.26 -11.30
C GLU A 39 13.07 -2.94 -9.79
N LEU A 40 11.99 -2.47 -9.16
CA LEU A 40 11.94 -2.21 -7.74
C LEU A 40 11.58 -3.49 -6.99
N THR A 41 12.26 -3.70 -5.87
CA THR A 41 11.92 -4.79 -4.95
C THR A 41 10.65 -4.43 -4.16
N ILE A 42 9.93 -5.45 -3.66
CA ILE A 42 8.73 -5.24 -2.84
C ILE A 42 8.97 -4.29 -1.66
N PRO A 43 10.05 -4.42 -0.86
CA PRO A 43 10.34 -3.46 0.22
C PRO A 43 10.54 -2.02 -0.27
N GLN A 44 11.09 -1.82 -1.47
CA GLN A 44 11.27 -0.49 -2.06
C GLN A 44 9.93 0.13 -2.44
N ILE A 45 9.05 -0.65 -3.08
CA ILE A 45 7.68 -0.21 -3.42
C ILE A 45 6.90 0.14 -2.15
N LEU A 46 6.97 -0.71 -1.12
CA LEU A 46 6.31 -0.45 0.17
C LEU A 46 6.86 0.81 0.84
N THR A 47 8.16 1.07 0.73
CA THR A 47 8.78 2.30 1.25
C THR A 47 8.27 3.53 0.50
N LEU A 48 8.23 3.50 -0.84
CA LEU A 48 7.68 4.60 -1.64
C LEU A 48 6.22 4.88 -1.31
N HIS A 49 5.40 3.83 -1.22
CA HIS A 49 3.99 3.95 -0.85
C HIS A 49 3.82 4.57 0.55
N TYR A 50 4.63 4.14 1.52
CA TYR A 50 4.59 4.68 2.88
C TYR A 50 4.98 6.17 2.91
N VAL A 51 6.08 6.55 2.26
CA VAL A 51 6.54 7.95 2.21
C VAL A 51 5.55 8.83 1.44
N PHE A 52 4.94 8.33 0.35
CA PHE A 52 3.93 9.05 -0.42
C PHE A 52 2.72 9.43 0.45
N HIS A 53 2.20 8.50 1.24
CA HIS A 53 1.02 8.75 2.08
C HIS A 53 1.31 9.56 3.34
N CYS A 54 2.51 9.43 3.91
CA CYS A 54 2.85 10.05 5.19
C CYS A 54 3.73 11.29 5.06
N GLY A 55 4.10 11.67 3.84
CA GLY A 55 4.95 12.82 3.57
C GLY A 55 6.35 12.64 4.11
N LYS A 56 6.76 13.52 5.04
CA LYS A 56 8.12 13.52 5.58
C LYS A 56 8.23 12.56 6.77
N VAL A 57 8.95 11.46 6.59
CA VAL A 57 9.10 10.41 7.62
C VAL A 57 10.56 10.18 7.99
N SER A 58 10.82 9.64 9.19
CA SER A 58 12.17 9.29 9.62
C SER A 58 12.58 7.90 9.12
N ILE A 59 13.88 7.64 8.96
CA ILE A 59 14.38 6.29 8.65
C ILE A 59 13.97 5.27 9.72
N SER A 60 13.91 5.66 10.99
CA SER A 60 13.41 4.79 12.07
C SER A 60 11.95 4.41 11.88
N SER A 61 11.09 5.37 11.47
CA SER A 61 9.67 5.09 11.18
C SER A 61 9.51 4.10 10.03
N ILE A 62 10.32 4.24 8.97
CA ILE A 62 10.37 3.29 7.85
C ILE A 62 10.83 1.90 8.36
N SER A 63 11.88 1.86 9.18
CA SER A 63 12.45 0.63 9.75
C SER A 63 11.42 -0.15 10.57
N GLU A 64 10.67 0.54 11.43
CA GLU A 64 9.59 -0.06 12.22
C GLU A 64 8.45 -0.57 11.34
N THR A 65 8.04 0.24 10.36
CA THR A 65 6.91 -0.08 9.48
C THR A 65 7.20 -1.31 8.62
N LEU A 66 8.40 -1.39 8.04
CA LEU A 66 8.81 -2.53 7.22
C LEU A 66 9.42 -3.68 8.04
N ARG A 67 9.58 -3.52 9.36
CA ARG A 67 10.21 -4.49 10.26
C ARG A 67 11.61 -4.91 9.79
N LEU A 68 12.39 -3.94 9.32
CA LEU A 68 13.78 -4.11 8.90
C LEU A 68 14.72 -3.52 9.94
N SER A 69 16.00 -3.86 9.87
CA SER A 69 17.03 -3.17 10.66
C SER A 69 17.27 -1.75 10.13
N LEU A 70 17.76 -0.84 10.97
CA LEU A 70 18.09 0.54 10.55
C LEU A 70 19.12 0.56 9.41
N GLY A 71 20.11 -0.34 9.44
CA GLY A 71 21.12 -0.46 8.38
C GLY A 71 20.52 -0.90 7.06
N ALA A 72 19.68 -1.94 7.06
CA ALA A 72 18.98 -2.41 5.86
C ALA A 72 18.03 -1.34 5.30
N THR A 73 17.31 -0.64 6.19
CA THR A 73 16.41 0.45 5.83
C THR A 73 17.17 1.62 5.20
N SER A 74 18.30 2.06 5.80
CA SER A 74 19.12 3.11 5.20
C SER A 74 19.62 2.71 3.82
N HIS A 75 20.09 1.47 3.65
CA HIS A 75 20.55 0.99 2.35
C HIS A 75 19.43 0.96 1.29
N LEU A 76 18.23 0.54 1.68
CA LEU A 76 17.04 0.55 0.84
C LEU A 76 16.67 1.98 0.40
N VAL A 77 16.61 2.91 1.36
CA VAL A 77 16.34 4.33 1.10
C VAL A 77 17.40 4.93 0.18
N ASP A 78 18.69 4.63 0.41
CA ASP A 78 19.78 5.13 -0.42
C ASP A 78 19.66 4.66 -1.88
N LYS A 79 19.17 3.44 -2.13
CA LYS A 79 18.86 2.98 -3.49
C LYS A 79 17.73 3.78 -4.14
N LEU A 80 16.68 4.10 -3.38
CA LEU A 80 15.54 4.89 -3.88
C LEU A 80 15.94 6.35 -4.14
N VAL A 81 16.78 6.93 -3.29
CA VAL A 81 17.36 8.26 -3.49
C VAL A 81 18.23 8.30 -4.74
N LYS A 82 19.10 7.30 -4.93
CA LYS A 82 19.93 7.18 -6.15
C LYS A 82 19.11 7.04 -7.43
N ARG A 83 17.92 6.43 -7.36
CA ARG A 83 16.98 6.34 -8.48
C ARG A 83 16.12 7.60 -8.66
N GLY A 84 16.29 8.60 -7.80
CA GLY A 84 15.57 9.86 -7.88
C GLY A 84 14.16 9.82 -7.30
N TYR A 85 13.71 8.72 -6.70
CA TYR A 85 12.34 8.61 -6.18
C TYR A 85 12.15 9.25 -4.80
N LEU A 86 13.19 9.30 -3.97
CA LEU A 86 13.16 9.87 -2.62
C LEU A 86 14.22 10.95 -2.45
N LEU A 87 13.97 11.88 -1.54
CA LEU A 87 14.95 12.83 -1.02
C LEU A 87 15.29 12.47 0.41
N ARG A 88 16.56 12.67 0.78
CA ARG A 88 17.05 12.46 2.15
C ARG A 88 17.61 13.76 2.67
N GLU A 89 17.10 14.20 3.82
CA GLU A 89 17.50 15.44 4.47
C GLU A 89 17.99 15.14 5.89
N GLU A 90 19.09 15.79 6.28
CA GLU A 90 19.51 15.80 7.67
C GLU A 90 18.62 16.75 8.46
N ASN A 91 18.24 16.36 9.69
CA ASN A 91 17.58 17.29 10.58
C ASN A 91 18.59 18.35 11.05
N PRO A 92 18.35 19.66 10.81
CA PRO A 92 19.28 20.72 11.19
C PRO A 92 19.47 20.85 12.71
N LYS A 93 18.53 20.34 13.52
CA LYS A 93 18.59 20.36 14.99
C LYS A 93 19.27 19.13 15.60
N ASP A 94 19.21 17.98 14.91
CA ASP A 94 19.91 16.75 15.31
C ASP A 94 20.28 15.94 14.07
N ARG A 95 21.53 16.04 13.62
CA ARG A 95 22.03 15.36 12.40
C ARG A 95 21.95 13.84 12.47
N ARG A 96 21.70 13.26 13.66
CA ARG A 96 21.46 11.82 13.81
C ARG A 96 20.10 11.40 13.25
N ILE A 97 19.14 12.33 13.19
CA ILE A 97 17.82 12.11 12.58
C ILE A 97 17.91 12.44 11.10
N LYS A 98 17.59 11.45 10.27
CA LYS A 98 17.51 11.61 8.82
C LYS A 98 16.07 11.43 8.39
N TYR A 99 15.54 12.46 7.77
CA TYR A 99 14.21 12.47 7.18
C TYR A 99 14.28 12.07 5.73
N VAL A 100 13.17 11.51 5.27
CA VAL A 100 12.95 11.05 3.92
C VAL A 100 11.61 11.62 3.46
N SER A 101 11.61 12.19 2.27
CA SER A 101 10.41 12.70 1.59
C SER A 101 10.38 12.17 0.17
N ILE A 102 9.20 12.15 -0.42
CA ILE A 102 9.03 11.72 -1.81
C ILE A 102 9.41 12.87 -2.76
N THR A 103 9.98 12.51 -3.91
CA THR A 103 10.15 13.45 -5.03
C THR A 103 8.91 13.49 -5.90
N GLU A 104 8.87 14.43 -6.85
CA GLU A 104 7.90 14.41 -7.95
C GLU A 104 7.94 13.08 -8.72
N SER A 105 9.10 12.61 -9.16
CA SER A 105 9.21 11.32 -9.89
C SER A 105 8.74 10.10 -9.08
N GLY A 106 8.97 10.13 -7.76
CA GLY A 106 8.48 9.08 -6.85
C GLY A 106 6.96 9.13 -6.70
N ALA A 107 6.39 10.33 -6.62
CA ALA A 107 4.94 10.52 -6.55
C ALA A 107 4.27 10.06 -7.85
N GLU A 108 4.78 10.49 -9.01
CA GLU A 108 4.30 10.06 -10.33
C GLU A 108 4.34 8.52 -10.49
N PHE A 109 5.39 7.86 -9.99
CA PHE A 109 5.47 6.40 -10.02
C PHE A 109 4.33 5.74 -9.22
N ILE A 110 4.05 6.23 -8.02
CA ILE A 110 2.98 5.70 -7.17
C ILE A 110 1.60 6.01 -7.77
N GLU A 111 1.41 7.20 -8.35
CA GLU A 111 0.17 7.58 -9.03
C GLU A 111 -0.10 6.67 -10.23
N ARG A 112 0.90 6.45 -11.11
CA ARG A 112 0.78 5.52 -12.23
C ARG A 112 0.46 4.09 -11.79
N LEU A 113 1.04 3.65 -10.66
CA LEU A 113 0.74 2.35 -10.09
C LEU A 113 -0.70 2.27 -9.59
N ASN A 114 -1.20 3.33 -8.96
CA ASN A 114 -2.59 3.41 -8.51
C ASN A 114 -3.57 3.43 -9.68
N GLU A 115 -3.31 4.24 -10.70
CA GLU A 115 -4.12 4.29 -11.93
C GLU A 115 -4.18 2.93 -12.62
N SER A 116 -3.03 2.24 -12.72
CA SER A 116 -2.99 0.89 -13.31
C SER A 116 -3.84 -0.09 -12.51
N ARG A 117 -3.76 -0.07 -11.17
CA ARG A 117 -4.61 -0.92 -10.31
C ARG A 117 -6.09 -0.58 -10.45
N THR A 118 -6.44 0.70 -10.55
CA THR A 118 -7.81 1.15 -10.76
C THR A 118 -8.35 0.65 -12.10
N TYR A 119 -7.55 0.74 -13.17
CA TYR A 119 -7.90 0.18 -14.47
C TYR A 119 -8.12 -1.33 -14.40
N ASP A 120 -7.17 -2.05 -13.79
CA ASP A 120 -7.22 -3.51 -13.66
C ASP A 120 -8.50 -3.96 -12.91
N LEU A 121 -8.84 -3.27 -11.81
CA LEU A 121 -10.04 -3.55 -11.02
C LEU A 121 -11.34 -3.18 -11.76
N ALA A 122 -11.37 -2.02 -12.43
CA ALA A 122 -12.53 -1.58 -13.20
C ALA A 122 -12.83 -2.56 -14.35
N ASN A 123 -11.80 -3.04 -15.05
CA ASN A 123 -11.96 -4.03 -16.10
C ASN A 123 -12.50 -5.36 -15.54
N ALA A 124 -11.94 -5.83 -14.43
CA ALA A 124 -12.36 -7.09 -13.81
C ALA A 124 -13.81 -7.06 -13.30
N LEU A 125 -14.33 -5.88 -12.95
CA LEU A 125 -15.69 -5.68 -12.45
C LEU A 125 -16.68 -5.17 -13.51
N SER A 126 -16.24 -5.03 -14.77
CA SER A 126 -17.04 -4.45 -15.86
C SER A 126 -18.30 -5.26 -16.22
N PHE A 127 -18.39 -6.51 -15.77
CA PHE A 127 -19.54 -7.38 -15.98
C PHE A 127 -20.71 -7.13 -15.00
N LEU A 128 -20.51 -6.30 -13.96
CA LEU A 128 -21.51 -6.06 -12.94
C LEU A 128 -22.60 -5.09 -13.42
N GLU A 129 -23.85 -5.42 -13.11
CA GLU A 129 -25.00 -4.54 -13.32
C GLU A 129 -25.08 -3.45 -12.25
N MET A 130 -25.75 -2.33 -12.57
CA MET A 130 -25.82 -1.15 -11.69
C MET A 130 -26.39 -1.45 -10.28
N GLU A 131 -27.30 -2.41 -10.17
CA GLU A 131 -27.86 -2.81 -8.87
C GLU A 131 -26.81 -3.51 -7.99
N ASP A 132 -26.03 -4.42 -8.57
CA ASP A 132 -24.99 -5.16 -7.86
C ASP A 132 -23.82 -4.24 -7.48
N ILE A 133 -23.45 -3.30 -8.35
CA ILE A 133 -22.45 -2.26 -8.06
C ILE A 133 -22.85 -1.48 -6.81
N ARG A 134 -24.12 -1.05 -6.70
CA ARG A 134 -24.61 -0.30 -5.53
C ARG A 134 -24.55 -1.14 -4.26
N LYS A 135 -25.10 -2.36 -4.29
CA LYS A 135 -25.10 -3.28 -3.15
C LYS A 135 -23.68 -3.57 -2.64
N LEU A 136 -22.75 -3.83 -3.56
CA LEU A 136 -21.36 -4.12 -3.21
C LEU A 136 -20.65 -2.89 -2.65
N THR A 137 -20.89 -1.72 -3.24
CA THR A 137 -20.32 -0.44 -2.80
C THR A 137 -20.76 -0.10 -1.38
N ASP A 138 -22.05 -0.24 -1.08
CA ASP A 138 -22.60 0.05 0.24
C ASP A 138 -21.99 -0.90 1.30
N LEU A 139 -21.97 -2.21 1.01
CA LEU A 139 -21.44 -3.21 1.94
C LEU A 139 -19.94 -3.05 2.19
N ILE A 140 -19.13 -2.89 1.14
CA ILE A 140 -17.69 -2.67 1.28
C ILE A 140 -17.42 -1.32 1.97
N GLY A 141 -18.22 -0.29 1.68
CA GLY A 141 -18.15 1.01 2.33
C GLY A 141 -18.32 0.91 3.85
N GLU A 142 -19.34 0.19 4.31
CA GLU A 142 -19.54 -0.07 5.74
C GLU A 142 -18.38 -0.84 6.37
N VAL A 143 -17.87 -1.87 5.69
CA VAL A 143 -16.72 -2.65 6.16
C VAL A 143 -15.49 -1.76 6.29
N ASN A 144 -15.25 -0.88 5.33
CA ASN A 144 -14.13 0.06 5.34
C ASN A 144 -14.20 1.01 6.53
N GLU A 145 -15.36 1.59 6.83
CA GLU A 145 -15.51 2.49 7.98
C GLU A 145 -15.30 1.75 9.31
N LYS A 146 -15.86 0.54 9.46
CA LYS A 146 -15.64 -0.30 10.65
C LYS A 146 -14.16 -0.69 10.79
N LEU A 147 -13.49 -0.99 9.67
CA LEU A 147 -12.08 -1.36 9.67
C LEU A 147 -11.17 -0.17 9.99
N LYS A 148 -11.41 1.01 9.42
CA LYS A 148 -10.69 2.25 9.74
C LYS A 148 -10.77 2.55 11.24
N ASN A 149 -11.97 2.47 11.81
CA ASN A 149 -12.17 2.71 13.25
C ASN A 149 -11.43 1.68 14.11
N LYS A 150 -11.45 0.40 13.73
CA LYS A 150 -10.68 -0.65 14.40
C LYS A 150 -9.18 -0.38 14.35
N LEU A 151 -8.63 -0.03 13.18
CA LEU A 151 -7.21 0.21 13.00
C LEU A 151 -6.73 1.44 13.79
N LYS A 152 -7.51 2.53 13.80
CA LYS A 152 -7.27 3.70 14.65
C LYS A 152 -7.20 3.34 16.13
N ASN A 153 -8.14 2.53 16.63
CA ASN A 153 -8.16 2.09 18.03
C ASN A 153 -6.98 1.17 18.39
N GLU A 154 -6.40 0.46 17.41
CA GLU A 154 -5.19 -0.35 17.58
C GLU A 154 -3.88 0.44 17.44
N GLY A 155 -3.95 1.77 17.23
CA GLY A 155 -2.79 2.61 16.96
C GLY A 155 -2.08 2.26 15.64
N LYS A 156 -2.76 1.54 14.74
CA LYS A 156 -2.27 1.17 13.42
C LYS A 156 -2.77 2.20 12.40
N ASP A 157 -2.19 3.39 12.46
CA ASP A 157 -2.34 4.34 11.36
C ASP A 157 -1.27 4.05 10.31
N LEU A 158 -1.63 4.20 9.03
CA LEU A 158 -0.68 4.21 7.93
C LEU A 158 0.39 5.27 8.18
N CYS A 159 0.04 6.38 8.84
CA CYS A 159 0.96 7.44 9.20
C CYS A 159 0.94 7.66 10.72
N LYS A 160 2.00 7.20 11.40
CA LYS A 160 2.21 7.56 12.81
C LYS A 160 2.63 9.03 12.86
N GLU A 161 1.90 9.85 13.62
CA GLU A 161 2.28 11.23 13.97
C GLU A 161 3.66 11.30 14.65
#